data_AF-A0A931TL50-F1
#
_entry.id   AF-A0A931TL50-F1
#
_cell.length_a   1.000
_cell.length_b   1.000
_cell.length_c   1.000
_cell.angle_alpha   90.00
_cell.angle_beta   90.00
_cell.angle_gamma   90.00
#
_symmetry.space_group_name_H-M   'P 1'
#
loop_
_entity.id
_entity.type
_entity.pdbx_description
1 polymer ?
#
loop_
_entity_poly.entity_id
_entity_poly.type
_entity_poly.pdbx_seq_one_letter_code
_entity_poly.pdbx_strand_id
1 'polypeptide(L)'
;MTGKSPQASRLWRPAFRLWPWLGVWLLVSAVVWNGVFDILVTRGVKEYLYRQADHELGRGPRVTMHEIMDQTVRDAAVTASLWALLVGGAGAVTVLRLSRPRSPAGH
;
A
#
# COMPACT_ATOMS: atom_id res chain seq x y z
N MET A 1 22.03 -18.00 -51.70
CA MET A 1 20.64 -17.80 -51.24
C MET A 1 20.63 -17.85 -49.72
N THR A 2 20.73 -16.69 -49.06
CA THR A 2 20.83 -16.60 -47.59
C THR A 2 20.01 -15.39 -47.14
N GLY A 3 18.70 -15.59 -47.01
CA GLY A 3 17.78 -14.59 -46.47
C GLY A 3 17.96 -14.49 -44.96
N LYS A 4 18.78 -13.53 -44.51
CA LYS A 4 18.75 -13.09 -43.11
C LYS A 4 17.46 -12.31 -42.91
N SER A 5 16.59 -12.76 -42.03
CA SER A 5 15.43 -12.04 -41.54
C SER A 5 15.79 -11.27 -40.26
N PRO A 6 15.93 -9.92 -40.28
CA PRO A 6 16.20 -9.14 -39.09
C PRO A 6 14.97 -8.31 -38.73
N GLN A 7 13.87 -8.95 -38.33
CA GLN A 7 12.66 -8.22 -37.89
C GLN A 7 12.07 -8.67 -36.55
N ALA A 8 12.53 -9.77 -35.95
CA ALA A 8 11.91 -10.30 -34.73
C ALA A 8 12.23 -9.55 -33.42
N SER A 9 13.18 -8.60 -33.40
CA SER A 9 13.67 -7.99 -32.16
C SER A 9 13.07 -6.62 -31.80
N ARG A 10 12.19 -6.06 -32.64
CA ARG A 10 11.73 -4.66 -32.49
C ARG A 10 10.44 -4.47 -31.69
N LEU A 11 9.79 -5.55 -31.25
CA LEU A 11 8.46 -5.50 -30.61
C LEU A 11 8.47 -5.58 -29.07
N TRP A 12 9.64 -5.75 -28.43
CA TRP A 12 9.73 -6.08 -27.00
C TRP A 12 10.29 -4.99 -26.07
N ARG A 13 10.29 -3.70 -26.46
CA ARG A 13 10.91 -2.64 -25.65
C ARG A 13 10.09 -1.34 -25.48
N PRO A 14 8.89 -1.39 -24.88
CA PRO A 14 8.43 -0.24 -24.09
C PRO A 14 8.16 -0.54 -22.60
N ALA A 15 7.91 -1.80 -22.21
CA ALA A 15 7.48 -2.13 -20.84
C ALA A 15 8.58 -1.93 -19.78
N PHE A 16 9.85 -2.14 -20.14
CA PHE A 16 10.97 -2.12 -19.18
C PHE A 16 11.26 -0.73 -18.58
N ARG A 17 10.82 0.36 -19.23
CA ARG A 17 11.09 1.73 -18.77
C ARG A 17 10.22 2.16 -17.57
N LEU A 18 9.07 1.51 -17.38
CA LEU A 18 8.09 1.90 -16.35
C LEU A 18 8.20 1.09 -15.07
N TRP A 19 8.86 -0.07 -15.16
CA TRP A 19 9.06 -0.99 -14.04
C TRP A 19 9.69 -0.36 -12.80
N PRO A 20 10.77 0.46 -12.89
CA PRO A 20 11.35 1.06 -11.69
C PRO A 20 10.38 2.03 -11.00
N TRP A 21 9.59 2.80 -11.77
CA TRP A 21 8.61 3.73 -11.21
C TRP A 21 7.45 3.01 -10.53
N LEU A 22 6.98 1.89 -11.08
CA LEU A 22 6.01 1.03 -10.40
C LEU A 22 6.60 0.43 -9.12
N GLY A 23 7.88 0.04 -9.13
CA GLY A 23 8.58 -0.44 -7.94
C GLY A 23 8.65 0.61 -6.83
N VAL A 24 8.92 1.88 -7.17
CA VAL A 24 8.91 2.99 -6.21
C VAL A 24 7.52 3.18 -5.60
N TRP A 25 6.45 3.17 -6.42
CA TRP A 25 5.10 3.28 -5.90
C TRP A 25 4.68 2.09 -5.02
N LEU A 26 5.14 0.89 -5.36
CA LEU A 26 4.93 -0.29 -4.51
C LEU A 26 5.65 -0.16 -3.16
N LEU A 27 6.88 0.37 -3.16
CA LEU A 27 7.61 0.68 -1.94
C LEU A 27 6.88 1.73 -1.09
N VAL A 28 6.41 2.82 -1.72
CA VAL A 28 5.63 3.86 -1.04
C VAL A 28 4.36 3.28 -0.43
N SER A 29 3.61 2.45 -1.16
CA SER A 29 2.44 1.74 -0.63
C SER A 29 2.79 0.86 0.56
N ALA A 30 3.91 0.13 0.52
CA ALA A 30 4.36 -0.69 1.65
C ALA A 30 4.71 0.15 2.88
N VAL A 31 5.36 1.31 2.69
CA VAL A 31 5.66 2.25 3.77
C VAL A 31 4.38 2.83 4.37
N VAL A 32 3.42 3.25 3.54
CA VAL A 32 2.12 3.75 4.00
C VAL A 32 1.36 2.67 4.76
N TRP A 33 1.34 1.44 4.24
CA TRP A 33 0.71 0.31 4.92
C TRP A 33 1.28 0.10 6.32
N ASN A 34 2.62 0.03 6.44
CA ASN A 34 3.28 -0.14 7.74
C ASN A 34 3.01 1.03 8.67
N GLY A 35 3.10 2.27 8.20
CA GLY A 35 2.87 3.45 9.02
C GLY A 35 1.43 3.53 9.55
N VAL A 36 0.43 3.25 8.70
CA VAL A 36 -0.98 3.24 9.13
C VAL A 36 -1.24 2.10 10.10
N PHE A 37 -0.71 0.90 9.82
CA PHE A 37 -0.85 -0.26 10.70
C PHE A 37 -0.26 0.02 12.10
N ASP A 38 0.97 0.53 12.16
CA ASP A 38 1.67 0.80 13.41
C ASP A 38 0.96 1.87 14.27
N ILE A 39 0.47 2.94 13.64
CA ILE A 39 -0.32 3.97 14.32
C ILE A 39 -1.60 3.38 14.94
N LEU A 40 -2.31 2.52 14.21
CA LEU A 40 -3.57 1.95 14.67
C LEU A 40 -3.35 0.91 15.77
N VAL A 41 -2.32 0.06 15.65
CA VAL A 41 -1.96 -0.90 16.70
C VAL A 41 -1.53 -0.16 17.97
N THR A 42 -0.70 0.87 17.86
CA THR A 42 -0.27 1.68 19.02
C THR A 42 -1.46 2.34 19.72
N ARG A 43 -2.49 2.75 18.99
CA ARG A 43 -3.73 3.27 19.59
C ARG A 43 -4.47 2.19 20.38
N GLY A 44 -4.62 0.97 19.85
CA GLY A 44 -5.28 -0.11 20.57
C GLY A 44 -4.54 -0.55 21.82
N VAL A 45 -3.19 -0.54 21.81
CA VAL A 45 -2.38 -0.82 23.01
C VAL A 45 -2.64 0.23 24.09
N LYS A 46 -2.66 1.51 23.73
CA LYS A 46 -2.97 2.59 24.68
C LYS A 46 -4.37 2.45 25.27
N GLU A 47 -5.35 2.16 24.44
CA GLU A 47 -6.74 1.94 24.87
C GLU A 47 -6.85 0.78 25.86
N TYR A 48 -6.16 -0.33 25.60
CA TYR A 48 -6.09 -1.45 26.54
C TYR A 48 -5.51 -1.02 27.90
N LEU A 49 -4.38 -0.30 27.91
CA LEU A 49 -3.74 0.15 29.15
C LEU A 49 -4.66 1.07 29.96
N TYR A 50 -5.39 1.98 29.29
CA TYR A 50 -6.39 2.83 29.95
C TYR A 50 -7.51 2.02 30.57
N ARG A 51 -8.11 1.08 29.81
CA ARG A 51 -9.20 0.24 30.33
C ARG A 51 -8.76 -0.70 31.44
N GLN A 52 -7.53 -1.20 31.38
CA GLN A 52 -6.96 -2.00 32.46
C GLN A 52 -6.79 -1.15 33.73
N ALA A 53 -6.28 0.08 33.61
CA ALA A 53 -6.15 0.98 34.74
C ALA A 53 -7.52 1.31 35.36
N ASP A 54 -8.56 1.55 34.55
CA ASP A 54 -9.92 1.74 35.04
C ASP A 54 -10.47 0.50 35.77
N HIS A 55 -10.19 -0.69 35.25
CA HIS A 55 -10.56 -1.94 35.92
C HIS A 55 -9.87 -2.10 37.27
N GLU A 56 -8.56 -1.83 37.35
CA GLU A 56 -7.78 -1.89 38.60
C GLU A 56 -8.26 -0.87 39.64
N LEU A 57 -8.82 0.26 39.20
CA LEU A 57 -9.48 1.25 40.06
C LEU A 57 -10.93 0.90 40.42
N GLY A 58 -11.43 -0.26 40.00
CA GLY A 58 -12.81 -0.72 40.23
C GLY A 58 -13.86 0.04 39.41
N ARG A 59 -13.47 0.77 38.37
CA ARG A 59 -14.33 1.64 37.56
C ARG A 59 -14.74 1.05 36.21
N GLY A 60 -14.44 -0.22 35.94
CA GLY A 60 -14.79 -0.83 34.66
C GLY A 60 -14.77 -2.36 34.64
N PRO A 61 -15.35 -2.98 33.60
CA PRO A 61 -15.32 -4.43 33.40
C PRO A 61 -13.90 -4.92 33.16
N ARG A 62 -13.64 -6.19 33.49
CA ARG A 62 -12.35 -6.82 33.21
C ARG A 62 -12.15 -6.91 31.70
N VAL A 63 -11.02 -6.40 31.21
CA VAL A 63 -10.70 -6.47 29.79
C VAL A 63 -9.44 -7.29 29.57
N THR A 64 -9.45 -8.14 28.55
CA THR A 64 -8.31 -8.99 28.20
C THR A 64 -7.53 -8.39 27.03
N MET A 65 -6.21 -8.42 27.12
CA MET A 65 -5.31 -7.91 26.06
C MET A 65 -5.58 -8.58 24.72
N HIS A 66 -5.81 -9.90 24.75
CA HIS A 66 -6.00 -10.71 23.54
C HIS A 66 -7.23 -10.27 22.75
N GLU A 67 -8.35 -10.04 23.43
CA GLU A 67 -9.62 -9.68 22.77
C GLU A 67 -9.58 -8.29 22.14
N ILE A 68 -8.99 -7.30 22.83
CA ILE A 68 -8.80 -5.96 22.24
C ILE A 68 -7.81 -6.02 21.07
N MET A 69 -6.71 -6.74 21.23
CA MET A 69 -5.64 -6.73 20.23
C MET A 69 -6.01 -7.49 18.96
N ASP A 70 -6.71 -8.61 19.06
CA ASP A 70 -7.16 -9.36 17.87
C ASP A 70 -8.07 -8.52 16.99
N GLN A 71 -9.02 -7.79 17.59
CA GLN A 71 -9.89 -6.88 16.85
C GLN A 71 -9.11 -5.69 16.29
N THR A 72 -8.26 -5.06 17.11
CA THR A 72 -7.45 -3.91 16.67
C THR A 72 -6.54 -4.28 15.49
N VAL A 73 -5.89 -5.44 15.53
CA VAL A 73 -4.99 -5.89 14.46
C VAL A 73 -5.76 -6.15 13.17
N ARG A 74 -6.95 -6.76 13.25
CA ARG A 74 -7.81 -6.96 12.07
C ARG A 74 -8.25 -5.62 11.48
N ASP A 75 -8.74 -4.71 12.30
CA ASP A 75 -9.21 -3.39 11.85
C ASP A 75 -8.05 -2.55 11.30
N ALA A 76 -6.88 -2.63 11.93
CA ALA A 76 -5.66 -1.98 11.47
C ALA A 76 -5.20 -2.54 10.12
N ALA A 77 -5.20 -3.86 9.94
CA ALA A 77 -4.83 -4.50 8.69
C ALA A 77 -5.78 -4.13 7.55
N VAL A 78 -7.10 -4.11 7.80
CA VAL A 78 -8.10 -3.70 6.80
C VAL A 78 -7.90 -2.24 6.41
N THR A 79 -7.79 -1.35 7.41
CA THR A 79 -7.63 0.09 7.19
C THR A 79 -6.32 0.41 6.47
N ALA A 80 -5.21 -0.19 6.90
CA ALA A 80 -3.91 -0.04 6.26
C ALA A 80 -3.93 -0.54 4.81
N SER A 81 -4.62 -1.65 4.54
CA SER A 81 -4.75 -2.20 3.17
C SER A 81 -5.55 -1.27 2.26
N LEU A 82 -6.63 -0.66 2.75
CA LEU A 82 -7.39 0.35 2.01
C LEU A 82 -6.50 1.54 1.63
N TRP A 83 -5.74 2.08 2.58
CA TRP A 83 -4.81 3.18 2.31
C TRP A 83 -3.70 2.79 1.34
N ALA A 84 -3.12 1.60 1.49
CA ALA A 84 -2.07 1.10 0.61
C ALA A 84 -2.56 0.93 -0.83
N LEU A 85 -3.79 0.43 -1.01
CA LEU A 85 -4.45 0.29 -2.32
C LEU A 85 -4.76 1.65 -2.95
N LEU A 86 -5.25 2.61 -2.17
CA LEU A 86 -5.50 3.97 -2.66
C LEU A 86 -4.22 4.63 -3.15
N VAL A 87 -3.15 4.59 -2.34
CA VAL A 87 -1.86 5.18 -2.70
C VAL A 87 -1.21 4.45 -3.87
N GLY A 88 -1.24 3.12 -3.88
CA GLY A 88 -0.65 2.31 -4.94
C GLY A 88 -1.40 2.45 -6.26
N GLY A 89 -2.73 2.49 -6.19
CA GLY A 89 -3.60 2.74 -7.33
C GLY A 89 -3.38 4.14 -7.92
N ALA A 90 -3.31 5.17 -7.09
CA ALA A 90 -2.98 6.52 -7.53
C ALA A 90 -1.60 6.59 -8.20
N GLY A 91 -0.62 5.89 -7.64
CA GLY A 91 0.72 5.76 -8.21
C GLY A 91 0.73 5.09 -9.58
N ALA A 92 0.05 3.96 -9.71
CA ALA A 92 -0.08 3.23 -10.97
C ALA A 92 -0.77 4.10 -12.03
N VAL A 93 -1.86 4.79 -11.69
CA VAL A 93 -2.56 5.71 -12.60
C VAL A 93 -1.64 6.84 -13.04
N THR A 94 -0.83 7.40 -12.13
CA THR A 94 0.13 8.46 -12.43
C THR A 94 1.19 8.00 -13.44
N VAL A 95 1.80 6.83 -13.21
CA VAL A 95 2.77 6.23 -14.13
C VAL A 95 2.13 5.99 -15.50
N LEU A 96 0.92 5.42 -15.54
CA LEU A 96 0.21 5.14 -16.78
C LEU A 96 -0.14 6.42 -17.56
N ARG A 97 -0.58 7.48 -16.88
CA ARG A 97 -0.90 8.79 -17.50
C ARG A 97 0.34 9.44 -18.11
N LEU A 98 1.45 9.48 -17.37
CA LEU A 98 2.72 10.08 -17.81
C LEU A 98 3.40 9.29 -18.93
N SER A 99 3.05 8.00 -19.06
CA SER A 99 3.59 7.12 -20.09
C SER A 99 2.89 7.21 -21.44
N ARG A 100 1.74 7.90 -21.52
CA ARG A 100 1.04 8.09 -22.79
C ARG A 100 1.86 9.02 -23.67
N PRO A 101 2.28 8.61 -24.88
CA PRO A 101 2.94 9.52 -25.80
C PRO A 101 1.99 10.69 -26.07
N ARG A 102 2.45 11.93 -25.83
CA ARG A 102 1.76 13.13 -26.31
C ARG A 102 1.62 12.94 -27.82
N SER A 103 0.40 12.72 -28.32
CA SER A 103 0.15 12.83 -29.75
C SER A 103 0.49 14.28 -30.12
N PRO A 104 1.45 14.52 -31.02
CA PRO A 104 1.64 15.86 -31.54
C PRO A 104 0.33 16.25 -32.22
N ALA A 105 -0.29 17.32 -31.73
CA ALA A 105 -1.40 17.94 -32.44
C ALA A 105 -0.86 18.32 -33.82
N GLY A 106 -1.33 17.61 -34.85
CA GLY A 106 -1.07 17.95 -36.24
C GLY A 106 -1.75 19.28 -36.53
N HIS A 107 -0.94 20.29 -36.78
CA HIS A 107 -1.31 21.49 -37.51
C HIS A 107 -0.64 21.42 -38.89
#